data_AF-A0A554VMY2-F1
#
_entry.id   AF-A0A554VMY2-F1
#
_cell.length_a   1.000
_cell.length_b   1.000
_cell.length_c   1.000
_cell.angle_alpha   90.00
_cell.angle_beta   90.00
_cell.angle_gamma   90.00
#
_symmetry.space_group_name_H-M   'P 1'
#
loop_
_entity.id
_entity.type
_entity.pdbx_description
1 polymer ?
#
loop_
_entity_poly.entity_id
_entity_poly.type
_entity_poly.pdbx_seq_one_letter_code
_entity_poly.pdbx_strand_id
1 'polypeptide(L)'
;MRKIMYLTAVGLIFFSCKSEKPVEDNKLNKEIEVVNDSLSDDVQKNLQKPEVTNEPIVKDTIPTHVFKSGETLWYLCRTYYGNRHYSSILSIYNEIENVNDIKNGTILKVPSMHNLLKDPKLKLDPIIRVEIEKVLEAREKFMKHEKTLGESRKNVEGRAPIKLSQNTKVDLQSAIDLIDESISTLAEVKSDSINAPIKMIGQLKSLSANLTNLSKGNHDGPYQYDLDMVHQRLVHAIRNAITWAQNNYQ
;
A
#
# COMPACT_ATOMS: atom_id res chain seq x y z
N MET A 1 -29.24 -8.13 56.77
CA MET A 1 -28.45 -7.76 55.57
C MET A 1 -29.19 -8.21 54.32
N ARG A 2 -29.90 -7.29 53.65
CA ARG A 2 -30.65 -7.54 52.41
C ARG A 2 -29.67 -7.50 51.22
N LYS A 3 -29.59 -8.56 50.42
CA LYS A 3 -28.94 -8.53 49.10
C LYS A 3 -30.05 -8.52 48.05
N ILE A 4 -30.19 -7.38 47.38
CA ILE A 4 -31.08 -7.17 46.25
C ILE A 4 -30.37 -7.75 45.02
N MET A 5 -31.02 -8.72 44.38
CA MET A 5 -30.56 -9.39 43.17
C MET A 5 -31.18 -8.67 41.97
N TYR A 6 -30.38 -7.93 41.21
CA TYR A 6 -30.82 -7.30 39.95
C TYR A 6 -30.68 -8.32 38.81
N LEU A 7 -31.83 -8.72 38.25
CA LEU A 7 -31.94 -9.53 37.05
C LEU A 7 -32.28 -8.58 35.89
N THR A 8 -31.29 -8.21 35.07
CA THR A 8 -31.51 -7.42 33.85
C THR A 8 -31.72 -8.36 32.67
N ALA A 9 -32.97 -8.43 32.19
CA ALA A 9 -33.33 -9.05 30.92
C ALA A 9 -32.99 -8.09 29.78
N VAL A 10 -32.11 -8.50 28.85
CA VAL A 10 -31.89 -7.80 27.59
C VAL A 10 -32.52 -8.63 26.49
N GLY A 11 -33.59 -8.09 25.90
CA GLY A 11 -34.32 -8.71 24.79
C GLY A 11 -33.49 -8.68 23.50
N LEU A 12 -33.33 -9.85 22.89
CA LEU A 12 -32.80 -10.03 21.54
C LEU A 12 -33.95 -9.86 20.54
N ILE A 13 -33.95 -8.77 19.78
CA ILE A 13 -34.82 -8.61 18.61
C ILE A 13 -34.01 -9.05 17.37
N PHE A 14 -34.37 -10.21 16.83
CA PHE A 14 -33.88 -10.70 15.55
C PHE A 14 -34.67 -10.02 14.42
N PHE A 15 -34.05 -9.10 13.69
CA PHE A 15 -34.52 -8.71 12.37
C PHE A 15 -33.89 -9.63 11.32
N SER A 16 -34.69 -10.61 10.88
CA SER A 16 -34.46 -11.42 9.70
C SER A 16 -35.03 -10.68 8.50
N CYS A 17 -34.20 -10.29 7.52
CA CYS A 17 -34.69 -9.83 6.23
C CYS A 17 -34.06 -10.66 5.11
N LYS A 18 -34.98 -11.43 4.53
CA LYS A 18 -34.97 -12.37 3.41
C LYS A 18 -34.19 -11.90 2.17
N SER A 19 -33.38 -12.79 1.62
CA SER A 19 -32.72 -12.68 0.32
C SER A 19 -33.67 -13.12 -0.81
N GLU A 20 -33.78 -12.31 -1.87
CA GLU A 20 -34.40 -12.71 -3.14
C GLU A 20 -33.42 -12.48 -4.31
N LYS A 21 -33.30 -13.48 -5.18
CA LYS A 21 -32.75 -13.48 -6.55
C LYS A 21 -33.65 -14.42 -7.36
N PRO A 22 -33.60 -14.45 -8.70
CA PRO A 22 -33.39 -13.38 -9.69
C PRO A 22 -34.56 -13.35 -10.71
N VAL A 23 -34.66 -12.32 -11.55
CA VAL A 23 -35.50 -12.35 -12.76
C VAL A 23 -34.64 -12.05 -13.97
N GLU A 24 -34.70 -12.99 -14.91
CA GLU A 24 -34.13 -13.02 -16.25
C GLU A 24 -35.25 -12.60 -17.23
N ASP A 25 -34.98 -11.69 -18.17
CA ASP A 25 -35.58 -11.75 -19.51
C ASP A 25 -34.90 -10.81 -20.53
N ASN A 26 -34.21 -11.46 -21.48
CA ASN A 26 -34.32 -11.37 -22.94
C ASN A 26 -34.03 -10.09 -23.78
N LYS A 27 -33.15 -10.35 -24.77
CA LYS A 27 -33.12 -9.91 -26.20
C LYS A 27 -32.80 -8.44 -26.54
N LEU A 28 -31.69 -8.25 -27.26
CA LEU A 28 -31.74 -8.11 -28.74
C LEU A 28 -30.32 -8.25 -29.36
N ASN A 29 -30.15 -9.27 -30.21
CA ASN A 29 -29.00 -9.44 -31.11
C ASN A 29 -29.10 -8.46 -32.28
N LYS A 30 -27.95 -7.95 -32.74
CA LYS A 30 -27.77 -7.57 -34.15
C LYS A 30 -26.34 -7.84 -34.61
N GLU A 31 -26.23 -8.83 -35.49
CA GLU A 31 -25.07 -9.13 -36.34
C GLU A 31 -24.68 -7.92 -37.19
N ILE A 32 -23.37 -7.77 -37.45
CA ILE A 32 -22.87 -7.01 -38.59
C ILE A 32 -21.97 -7.94 -39.40
N GLU A 33 -22.35 -8.06 -40.67
CA GLU A 33 -21.77 -8.88 -41.72
C GLU A 33 -20.33 -8.51 -42.06
N VAL A 34 -19.57 -9.55 -42.40
CA VAL A 34 -18.27 -9.51 -43.07
C VAL A 34 -18.52 -9.35 -44.57
N VAL A 35 -18.02 -8.27 -45.17
CA VAL A 35 -17.88 -8.15 -46.63
C VAL A 35 -16.40 -8.02 -46.96
N ASN A 36 -15.85 -9.09 -47.52
CA ASN A 36 -14.62 -9.06 -48.30
C ASN A 36 -14.98 -8.59 -49.70
N ASP A 37 -14.32 -7.56 -50.19
CA ASP A 37 -14.12 -7.36 -51.63
C ASP A 37 -12.65 -7.04 -51.89
N SER A 38 -12.15 -7.61 -52.97
CA SER A 38 -10.74 -7.75 -53.32
C SER A 38 -10.46 -7.11 -54.67
N LEU A 39 -9.20 -6.69 -54.85
CA LEU A 39 -8.50 -6.26 -56.08
C LEU A 39 -8.56 -4.73 -56.32
N SER A 40 -7.47 -4.04 -56.62
CA SER A 40 -6.37 -4.41 -57.52
C SER A 40 -5.01 -3.82 -57.13
N ASP A 41 -3.96 -4.59 -57.43
CA ASP A 41 -2.56 -4.17 -57.53
C ASP A 41 -2.36 -3.19 -58.69
N ASP A 42 -1.86 -1.98 -58.40
CA ASP A 42 -0.93 -1.20 -59.22
C ASP A 42 -0.88 0.24 -58.68
N VAL A 43 0.09 0.52 -57.81
CA VAL A 43 0.97 1.72 -57.79
C VAL A 43 1.93 1.51 -56.61
N GLN A 44 3.00 0.74 -56.82
CA GLN A 44 4.21 0.84 -56.01
C GLN A 44 5.22 1.73 -56.75
N LYS A 45 5.34 2.99 -56.33
CA LYS A 45 6.55 3.78 -56.56
C LYS A 45 6.79 4.79 -55.43
N ASN A 46 7.51 4.31 -54.43
CA ASN A 46 8.62 4.97 -53.75
C ASN A 46 8.44 6.44 -53.32
N LEU A 47 8.01 6.65 -52.07
CA LEU A 47 8.38 7.79 -51.23
C LEU A 47 8.61 7.26 -49.81
N GLN A 48 9.84 7.43 -49.33
CA GLN A 48 10.31 7.00 -48.02
C GLN A 48 9.42 7.56 -46.90
N LYS A 49 8.84 6.65 -46.10
CA LYS A 49 8.12 6.95 -44.88
C LYS A 49 9.13 7.15 -43.74
N PRO A 50 9.12 8.26 -43.00
CA PRO A 50 9.93 8.37 -41.79
C PRO A 50 9.46 7.29 -40.80
N GLU A 51 10.43 6.59 -40.22
CA GLU A 51 10.23 5.57 -39.21
C GLU A 51 9.65 6.24 -37.95
N VAL A 52 8.33 6.35 -37.90
CA VAL A 52 7.59 6.69 -36.68
C VAL A 52 7.61 5.44 -35.84
N THR A 53 8.57 5.39 -34.92
CA THR A 53 8.61 4.41 -33.84
C THR A 53 7.34 4.61 -33.01
N ASN A 54 6.32 3.80 -33.28
CA ASN A 54 5.15 3.67 -32.41
C ASN A 54 5.57 2.86 -31.17
N GLU A 55 6.36 3.46 -30.30
CA GLU A 55 6.34 3.05 -28.91
C GLU A 55 4.94 3.35 -28.38
N PRO A 56 4.23 2.38 -27.79
CA PRO A 56 2.98 2.69 -27.11
C PRO A 56 3.33 3.67 -25.98
N ILE A 57 2.90 4.92 -26.14
CA ILE A 57 2.83 5.87 -25.03
C ILE A 57 1.83 5.26 -24.05
N VAL A 58 2.33 4.46 -23.10
CA VAL A 58 1.57 4.02 -21.95
C VAL A 58 1.28 5.31 -21.19
N LYS A 59 0.11 5.89 -21.46
CA LYS A 59 -0.42 6.99 -20.67
C LYS A 59 -0.66 6.40 -19.29
N ASP A 60 0.32 6.59 -18.41
CA ASP A 60 0.39 6.03 -17.06
C ASP A 60 -0.71 6.69 -16.21
N THR A 61 -1.95 6.26 -16.41
CA THR A 61 -3.10 6.82 -15.71
C THR A 61 -3.11 6.27 -14.29
N ILE A 62 -2.84 7.13 -13.31
CA ILE A 62 -2.98 6.81 -11.90
C ILE A 62 -4.42 6.30 -11.65
N PRO A 63 -4.59 5.09 -11.08
CA PRO A 63 -5.91 4.56 -10.78
C PRO A 63 -6.70 5.50 -9.86
N THR A 64 -8.02 5.53 -10.03
CA THR A 64 -8.92 6.36 -9.21
C THR A 64 -10.00 5.53 -8.54
N HIS A 65 -10.49 6.02 -7.41
CA HIS A 65 -11.60 5.46 -6.64
C HIS A 65 -12.62 6.55 -6.32
N VAL A 66 -13.89 6.30 -6.58
CA VAL A 66 -14.98 7.22 -6.22
C VAL A 66 -15.41 6.89 -4.79
N PHE A 67 -15.13 7.79 -3.85
CA PHE A 67 -15.41 7.62 -2.43
C PHE A 67 -16.92 7.50 -2.18
N LYS A 68 -17.32 6.45 -1.45
CA LYS A 68 -18.73 6.16 -1.15
C LYS A 68 -19.06 6.48 0.30
N SER A 69 -20.31 6.89 0.55
CA SER A 69 -20.81 7.08 1.91
C SER A 69 -20.62 5.81 2.76
N GLY A 70 -20.08 5.97 3.97
CA GLY A 70 -19.75 4.88 4.89
C GLY A 70 -18.38 4.23 4.67
N GLU A 71 -17.65 4.58 3.61
CA GLU A 71 -16.25 4.17 3.47
C GLU A 71 -15.33 4.95 4.42
N THR A 72 -14.14 4.39 4.66
CA THR A 72 -13.05 5.08 5.35
C THR A 72 -11.77 4.92 4.54
N LEU A 73 -10.85 5.89 4.64
CA LEU A 73 -9.51 5.71 4.05
C LEU A 73 -8.80 4.47 4.61
N TRP A 74 -9.11 4.08 5.85
CA TRP A 74 -8.60 2.85 6.47
C TRP A 74 -9.00 1.60 5.68
N TYR A 75 -10.28 1.49 5.33
CA TYR A 75 -10.79 0.40 4.52
C TYR A 75 -10.16 0.41 3.12
N LEU A 76 -10.14 1.58 2.46
CA LEU A 76 -9.55 1.71 1.12
C LEU A 76 -8.07 1.34 1.11
N CYS A 77 -7.27 1.81 2.06
CA CYS A 77 -5.85 1.47 2.13
C CYS A 77 -5.61 -0.01 2.45
N ARG A 78 -6.46 -0.64 3.27
CA ARG A 78 -6.39 -2.10 3.42
C ARG A 78 -6.64 -2.82 2.10
N THR A 79 -7.59 -2.34 1.30
CA THR A 79 -7.93 -2.92 -0.01
C THR A 79 -6.82 -2.70 -1.04
N TYR A 80 -6.32 -1.48 -1.19
CA TYR A 80 -5.34 -1.13 -2.25
C TYR A 80 -3.88 -1.36 -1.86
N TYR A 81 -3.54 -1.23 -0.57
CA TYR A 81 -2.17 -1.29 -0.07
C TYR A 81 -1.94 -2.44 0.93
N GLY A 82 -2.93 -3.30 1.14
CA GLY A 82 -2.84 -4.45 2.05
C GLY A 82 -2.88 -4.10 3.54
N ASN A 83 -2.75 -2.81 3.91
CA ASN A 83 -2.82 -2.40 5.31
C ASN A 83 -3.43 -1.00 5.46
N ARG A 84 -4.11 -0.80 6.58
CA ARG A 84 -4.86 0.42 6.91
C ARG A 84 -3.98 1.64 7.23
N HIS A 85 -2.74 1.42 7.71
CA HIS A 85 -1.85 2.50 8.15
C HIS A 85 -1.49 3.48 7.02
N TYR A 86 -1.54 3.02 5.76
CA TYR A 86 -1.29 3.85 4.58
C TYR A 86 -2.33 4.96 4.36
N SER A 87 -3.41 5.02 5.16
CA SER A 87 -4.42 6.09 5.08
C SER A 87 -3.83 7.49 5.20
N SER A 88 -2.79 7.66 6.03
CA SER A 88 -2.11 8.95 6.20
C SER A 88 -1.31 9.38 4.96
N ILE A 89 -0.76 8.43 4.21
CA ILE A 89 -0.05 8.71 2.96
C ILE A 89 -1.07 9.05 1.87
N LEU A 90 -2.15 8.28 1.79
CA LEU A 90 -3.21 8.51 0.81
C LEU A 90 -3.91 9.86 1.03
N SER A 91 -4.11 10.27 2.29
CA SER A 91 -4.69 11.58 2.62
C SER A 91 -3.78 12.72 2.19
N ILE A 92 -2.47 12.64 2.46
CA ILE A 92 -1.49 13.64 2.02
C ILE A 92 -1.48 13.74 0.49
N TYR A 93 -1.45 12.60 -0.20
CA TYR A 93 -1.39 12.56 -1.66
C TYR A 93 -2.63 13.22 -2.32
N ASN A 94 -3.80 13.02 -1.72
CA ASN A 94 -5.07 13.57 -2.21
C ASN A 94 -5.44 14.92 -1.59
N GLU A 95 -4.53 15.57 -0.83
CA GLU A 95 -4.78 16.86 -0.17
C GLU A 95 -6.04 16.84 0.72
N ILE A 96 -6.28 15.73 1.41
CA ILE A 96 -7.41 15.59 2.33
C ILE A 96 -7.02 16.13 3.70
N GLU A 97 -7.57 17.29 4.05
CA GLU A 97 -7.35 17.93 5.35
C GLU A 97 -8.04 17.18 6.50
N ASN A 98 -9.32 16.81 6.31
CA ASN A 98 -10.10 16.10 7.31
C ASN A 98 -10.59 14.75 6.77
N VAL A 99 -9.95 13.67 7.22
CA VAL A 99 -10.28 12.30 6.80
C VAL A 99 -11.66 11.82 7.27
N ASN A 100 -12.29 12.52 8.21
CA ASN A 100 -13.64 12.22 8.69
C ASN A 100 -14.74 12.94 7.90
N ASP A 101 -14.38 13.84 6.98
CA ASP A 101 -15.32 14.67 6.20
C ASP A 101 -15.04 14.58 4.69
N ILE A 102 -14.85 13.35 4.19
CA ILE A 102 -14.72 13.12 2.76
C ILE A 102 -16.12 12.96 2.15
N LYS A 103 -16.48 13.86 1.24
CA LYS A 103 -17.79 13.87 0.59
C LYS A 103 -18.00 12.64 -0.29
N ASN A 104 -19.21 12.08 -0.27
CA ASN A 104 -19.61 11.04 -1.22
C ASN A 104 -19.45 11.55 -2.67
N GLY A 105 -18.88 10.73 -3.54
CA GLY A 105 -18.56 11.09 -4.92
C GLY A 105 -17.17 11.73 -5.11
N THR A 106 -16.42 11.99 -4.04
CA THR A 106 -15.03 12.49 -4.16
C THR A 106 -14.18 11.50 -4.95
N ILE A 107 -13.48 11.97 -5.99
CA ILE A 107 -12.56 11.15 -6.77
C ILE A 107 -11.20 11.15 -6.07
N LEU A 108 -10.79 10.00 -5.55
CA LEU A 108 -9.49 9.78 -4.94
C LEU A 108 -8.55 9.15 -5.95
N LYS A 109 -7.34 9.68 -6.06
CA LYS A 109 -6.23 9.01 -6.73
C LYS A 109 -5.64 7.97 -5.79
N VAL A 110 -5.49 6.74 -6.28
CA VAL A 110 -4.93 5.59 -5.56
C VAL A 110 -3.71 5.06 -6.33
N PRO A 111 -2.59 5.81 -6.34
CA PRO A 111 -1.37 5.35 -7.02
C PRO A 111 -0.82 4.09 -6.36
N SER A 112 -0.09 3.27 -7.12
CA SER A 112 0.76 2.24 -6.49
C SER A 112 1.77 2.91 -5.55
N MET A 113 2.28 2.19 -4.55
CA MET A 113 3.27 2.75 -3.63
C MET A 113 4.53 3.24 -4.36
N HIS A 114 4.99 2.51 -5.38
CA HIS A 114 6.10 2.92 -6.23
C HIS A 114 5.80 4.20 -7.03
N ASN A 115 4.60 4.32 -7.60
CA ASN A 115 4.24 5.51 -8.38
C ASN A 115 4.02 6.74 -7.49
N LEU A 116 3.51 6.54 -6.28
CA LEU A 116 3.29 7.63 -5.32
C LEU A 116 4.58 8.40 -5.03
N LEU A 117 5.71 7.71 -4.85
CA LEU A 117 6.98 8.34 -4.48
C LEU A 117 7.74 8.97 -5.65
N LYS A 118 7.40 8.57 -6.88
CA LYS A 118 7.93 9.18 -8.09
C LYS A 118 7.17 10.45 -8.48
N ASP A 119 6.02 10.70 -7.85
CA ASP A 119 5.20 11.86 -8.14
C ASP A 119 5.95 13.16 -7.75
N PRO A 120 6.23 14.06 -8.72
CA PRO A 120 6.88 15.34 -8.45
C PRO A 120 6.15 16.20 -7.41
N LYS A 121 4.85 15.98 -7.20
CA LYS A 121 4.05 16.65 -6.19
C LYS A 121 4.61 16.49 -4.78
N LEU A 122 5.27 15.37 -4.48
CA LEU A 122 5.86 15.12 -3.16
C LEU A 122 7.16 15.87 -2.93
N LYS A 123 7.75 16.46 -3.98
CA LYS A 123 8.98 17.28 -3.92
C LYS A 123 10.17 16.60 -3.23
N LEU A 124 10.22 15.27 -3.23
CA LEU A 124 11.29 14.49 -2.61
C LEU A 124 12.61 14.70 -3.37
N ASP A 125 13.66 15.05 -2.62
CA ASP A 125 15.04 15.11 -3.09
C ASP A 125 15.47 13.76 -3.70
N PRO A 126 16.30 13.74 -4.76
CA PRO A 126 16.73 12.51 -5.41
C PRO A 126 17.38 11.49 -4.46
N ILE A 127 18.21 11.93 -3.50
CA ILE A 127 18.85 11.03 -2.53
C ILE A 127 17.77 10.37 -1.68
N ILE A 128 16.83 11.18 -1.17
CA ILE A 128 15.73 10.70 -0.33
C ILE A 128 14.83 9.75 -1.10
N ARG A 129 14.57 10.02 -2.38
CA ARG A 129 13.76 9.15 -3.24
C ARG A 129 14.38 7.75 -3.36
N VAL A 130 15.68 7.66 -3.65
CA VAL A 130 16.41 6.38 -3.74
C VAL A 130 16.30 5.61 -2.43
N GLU A 131 16.45 6.28 -1.30
CA GLU A 131 16.35 5.62 0.00
C GLU A 131 14.92 5.17 0.34
N ILE A 132 13.88 5.90 -0.06
CA ILE A 132 12.51 5.41 0.12
C ILE A 132 12.20 4.24 -0.84
N GLU A 133 12.77 4.21 -2.05
CA GLU A 133 12.62 3.04 -2.96
C GLU A 133 13.15 1.76 -2.31
N LYS A 134 14.30 1.81 -1.63
CA LYS A 134 14.81 0.68 -0.82
C LYS A 134 13.84 0.30 0.31
N VAL A 135 13.24 1.27 0.99
CA VAL A 135 12.22 1.03 2.03
C VAL A 135 10.97 0.33 1.43
N LEU A 136 10.57 0.67 0.22
CA LEU A 136 9.49 -0.02 -0.48
C LEU A 136 9.88 -1.44 -0.91
N GLU A 137 11.11 -1.65 -1.36
CA GLU A 137 11.58 -3.00 -1.67
C GLU A 137 11.59 -3.88 -0.40
N ALA A 138 12.07 -3.34 0.73
CA ALA A 138 12.00 -4.00 2.04
C ALA A 138 10.55 -4.32 2.43
N ARG A 139 9.60 -3.42 2.15
CA ARG A 139 8.16 -3.67 2.33
C ARG A 139 7.72 -4.89 1.55
N GLU A 140 8.04 -4.97 0.26
CA GLU A 140 7.58 -6.04 -0.62
C GLU A 140 8.08 -7.40 -0.15
N LYS A 141 9.36 -7.46 0.26
CA LYS A 141 9.93 -8.66 0.88
C LYS A 141 9.18 -9.07 2.15
N PHE A 142 8.85 -8.11 3.02
CA PHE A 142 8.04 -8.39 4.22
C PHE A 142 6.61 -8.86 3.87
N MET A 143 5.92 -8.13 2.98
CA MET A 143 4.54 -8.42 2.58
C MET A 143 4.36 -9.82 1.99
N LYS A 144 5.36 -10.31 1.26
CA LYS A 144 5.40 -11.67 0.72
C LYS A 144 5.25 -12.75 1.80
N HIS A 145 5.70 -12.47 3.03
CA HIS A 145 5.68 -13.42 4.14
C HIS A 145 4.71 -13.07 5.27
N GLU A 146 4.10 -11.89 5.28
CA GLU A 146 3.26 -11.40 6.37
C GLU A 146 2.17 -12.42 6.77
N LYS A 147 1.43 -12.94 5.79
CA LYS A 147 0.39 -13.95 6.03
C LYS A 147 0.96 -15.20 6.69
N THR A 148 2.07 -15.74 6.15
CA THR A 148 2.74 -16.93 6.69
C THR A 148 3.26 -16.69 8.11
N LEU A 149 3.81 -15.51 8.39
CA LEU A 149 4.24 -15.12 9.74
C LEU A 149 3.05 -15.07 10.71
N GLY A 150 1.90 -14.55 10.28
CA GLY A 150 0.67 -14.53 11.07
C GLY A 150 0.11 -15.93 11.35
N GLU A 151 0.09 -16.80 10.34
CA GLU A 151 -0.44 -18.15 10.44
C GLU A 151 0.44 -19.08 11.27
N SER A 152 1.77 -18.95 11.15
CA SER A 152 2.73 -19.79 11.88
C SER A 152 2.62 -19.65 13.40
N ARG A 153 2.12 -18.50 13.88
CA ARG A 153 1.92 -18.21 15.31
C ARG A 153 0.78 -19.01 15.94
N LYS A 154 -0.18 -19.46 15.14
CA LYS A 154 -1.32 -20.26 15.63
C LYS A 154 -0.88 -21.62 16.15
N ASN A 155 0.32 -22.06 15.76
CA ASN A 155 0.88 -23.37 16.08
C ASN A 155 1.90 -23.33 17.23
N VAL A 156 2.08 -22.18 17.89
CA VAL A 156 3.01 -22.03 19.02
C VAL A 156 2.29 -21.45 20.23
N GLU A 157 2.69 -21.87 21.42
CA GLU A 157 2.12 -21.40 22.67
C GLU A 157 2.73 -20.05 23.08
N GLY A 158 1.86 -19.08 23.42
CA GLY A 158 2.28 -17.79 23.94
C GLY A 158 3.20 -17.03 23.00
N ARG A 159 4.47 -16.88 23.40
CA ARG A 159 5.54 -16.17 22.66
C ARG A 159 6.70 -17.10 22.28
N ALA A 160 6.47 -18.41 22.27
CA ALA A 160 7.49 -19.36 21.85
C ALA A 160 7.89 -19.07 20.38
N PRO A 161 9.19 -19.01 20.05
CA PRO A 161 9.62 -18.64 18.70
C PRO A 161 9.00 -19.52 17.61
N ILE A 162 8.55 -18.89 16.52
CA ILE A 162 8.03 -19.60 15.35
C ILE A 162 9.18 -20.15 14.49
N LYS A 163 9.01 -21.36 13.96
CA LYS A 163 9.94 -21.94 13.00
C LYS A 163 9.71 -21.32 11.63
N LEU A 164 10.70 -20.58 11.13
CA LEU A 164 10.64 -19.94 9.82
C LEU A 164 11.22 -20.83 8.71
N SER A 165 10.64 -20.73 7.52
CA SER A 165 11.24 -21.28 6.29
C SER A 165 12.55 -20.54 5.96
N GLN A 166 13.45 -21.20 5.23
CA GLN A 166 14.69 -20.56 4.81
C GLN A 166 14.43 -19.35 3.92
N ASN A 167 13.46 -19.43 3.02
CA ASN A 167 13.06 -18.33 2.14
C ASN A 167 12.57 -17.11 2.94
N THR A 168 11.75 -17.33 3.97
CA THR A 168 11.28 -16.25 4.86
C THR A 168 12.45 -15.57 5.59
N LYS A 169 13.42 -16.34 6.09
CA LYS A 169 14.61 -15.77 6.74
C LYS A 169 15.43 -14.91 5.78
N VAL A 170 15.65 -15.41 4.56
CA VAL A 170 16.42 -14.69 3.52
C VAL A 170 15.73 -13.39 3.13
N ASP A 171 14.43 -13.42 2.84
CA ASP A 171 13.70 -12.20 2.43
C ASP A 171 13.61 -11.18 3.57
N LEU A 172 13.42 -11.62 4.83
CA LEU A 172 13.44 -10.71 5.99
C LEU A 172 14.84 -10.14 6.23
N GLN A 173 15.91 -10.92 6.06
CA GLN A 173 17.28 -10.42 6.17
C GLN A 173 17.58 -9.40 5.08
N SER A 174 17.23 -9.69 3.83
CA SER A 174 17.39 -8.74 2.73
C SER A 174 16.58 -7.46 2.95
N ALA A 175 15.40 -7.54 3.58
CA ALA A 175 14.64 -6.36 3.99
C ALA A 175 15.38 -5.54 5.07
N ILE A 176 15.99 -6.20 6.07
CA ILE A 176 16.80 -5.54 7.11
C ILE A 176 17.99 -4.82 6.47
N ASP A 177 18.73 -5.50 5.59
CA ASP A 177 19.92 -4.96 4.95
C ASP A 177 19.61 -3.68 4.15
N LEU A 178 18.51 -3.66 3.39
CA LEU A 178 18.03 -2.47 2.67
C LEU A 178 17.71 -1.31 3.62
N ILE A 179 17.06 -1.59 4.76
CA ILE A 179 16.72 -0.56 5.74
C ILE A 179 17.96 -0.02 6.44
N ASP A 180 18.92 -0.88 6.79
CA ASP A 180 20.17 -0.49 7.45
C ASP A 180 21.09 0.29 6.50
N GLU A 181 21.13 -0.07 5.22
CA GLU A 181 21.77 0.73 4.18
C GLU A 181 21.14 2.13 4.10
N SER A 182 19.81 2.22 4.05
CA SER A 182 19.14 3.51 4.03
C SER A 182 19.36 4.36 5.28
N ILE A 183 19.40 3.73 6.46
CA ILE A 183 19.75 4.45 7.69
C ILE A 183 21.16 5.04 7.58
N SER A 184 22.10 4.27 7.05
CA SER A 184 23.51 4.68 6.92
C SER A 184 23.65 5.83 5.92
N THR A 185 23.06 5.71 4.72
CA THR A 185 23.09 6.78 3.71
C THR A 185 22.44 8.06 4.24
N LEU A 186 21.24 7.96 4.83
CA LEU A 186 20.50 9.13 5.33
C LEU A 186 21.21 9.83 6.50
N ALA A 187 21.97 9.09 7.31
CA ALA A 187 22.74 9.66 8.42
C ALA A 187 23.92 10.52 7.94
N GLU A 188 24.44 10.24 6.74
CA GLU A 188 25.55 10.98 6.14
C GLU A 188 25.10 12.12 5.22
N VAL A 189 23.80 12.31 5.01
CA VAL A 189 23.26 13.45 4.24
C VAL A 189 23.63 14.75 4.96
N LYS A 190 24.57 15.49 4.37
CA LYS A 190 25.03 16.81 4.81
C LYS A 190 25.04 17.75 3.62
N SER A 191 24.23 18.80 3.69
CA SER A 191 24.18 19.87 2.70
C SER A 191 23.68 21.15 3.37
N ASP A 192 24.13 22.31 2.88
CA ASP A 192 23.65 23.62 3.35
C ASP A 192 22.14 23.80 3.13
N SER A 193 21.55 23.01 2.22
CA SER A 193 20.12 23.06 1.87
C SER A 193 19.31 21.89 2.42
N ILE A 194 19.94 20.84 2.95
CA ILE A 194 19.28 19.58 3.34
C ILE A 194 19.96 19.00 4.58
N ASN A 195 19.20 18.91 5.67
CA ASN A 195 19.63 18.26 6.91
C ASN A 195 19.37 16.73 6.89
N ALA A 196 19.83 15.98 7.88
CA ALA A 196 19.43 14.58 8.00
C ALA A 196 17.96 14.47 8.46
N PRO A 197 17.14 13.57 7.88
CA PRO A 197 15.74 13.41 8.29
C PRO A 197 15.61 12.57 9.58
N ILE A 198 15.99 13.15 10.72
CA ILE A 198 16.13 12.45 12.03
C ILE A 198 14.90 11.61 12.38
N LYS A 199 13.69 12.15 12.19
CA LYS A 199 12.44 11.43 12.50
C LYS A 199 12.23 10.23 11.59
N MET A 200 12.56 10.33 10.30
CA MET A 200 12.52 9.20 9.36
C MET A 200 13.51 8.12 9.79
N ILE A 201 14.76 8.51 10.04
CA ILE A 201 15.83 7.59 10.48
C ILE A 201 15.42 6.85 11.76
N GLY A 202 14.81 7.53 12.73
CA GLY A 202 14.32 6.88 13.95
C GLY A 202 13.23 5.82 13.70
N GLN A 203 12.32 6.07 12.76
CA GLN A 203 11.32 5.07 12.37
C GLN A 203 11.96 3.89 11.62
N LEU A 204 12.94 4.14 10.75
CA LEU A 204 13.68 3.09 10.05
C LEU A 204 14.48 2.21 11.02
N LYS A 205 15.16 2.78 12.02
CA LYS A 205 15.84 2.01 13.07
C LYS A 205 14.88 1.09 13.81
N SER A 206 13.70 1.60 14.14
CA SER A 206 12.65 0.80 14.78
C SER A 206 12.11 -0.31 13.85
N LEU A 207 11.97 -0.01 12.56
CA LEU A 207 11.57 -0.99 11.54
C LEU A 207 12.60 -2.12 11.41
N SER A 208 13.89 -1.79 11.28
CA SER A 208 14.99 -2.76 11.22
C SER A 208 15.01 -3.66 12.47
N ALA A 209 14.84 -3.08 13.66
CA ALA A 209 14.75 -3.85 14.91
C ALA A 209 13.55 -4.82 14.93
N ASN A 210 12.37 -4.37 14.46
CA ASN A 210 11.19 -5.22 14.38
C ASN A 210 11.40 -6.37 13.38
N LEU A 211 11.92 -6.08 12.19
CA LEU A 211 12.23 -7.09 11.18
C LEU A 211 13.28 -8.08 11.68
N THR A 212 14.28 -7.62 12.42
CA THR A 212 15.31 -8.47 13.04
C THR A 212 14.72 -9.42 14.08
N ASN A 213 13.74 -8.98 14.86
CA ASN A 213 13.05 -9.88 15.78
C ASN A 213 12.24 -10.92 15.01
N LEU A 214 11.50 -10.50 13.99
CA LEU A 214 10.72 -11.39 13.14
C LEU A 214 11.60 -12.40 12.41
N SER A 215 12.79 -12.03 11.92
CA SER A 215 13.71 -12.93 11.20
C SER A 215 14.29 -14.03 12.09
N LYS A 216 14.31 -13.82 13.41
CA LYS A 216 14.68 -14.82 14.42
C LYS A 216 13.51 -15.71 14.83
N GLY A 217 12.30 -15.46 14.31
CA GLY A 217 11.07 -16.13 14.71
C GLY A 217 10.48 -15.60 16.01
N ASN A 218 11.01 -14.50 16.56
CA ASN A 218 10.45 -13.88 17.76
C ASN A 218 9.14 -13.16 17.42
N HIS A 219 8.18 -13.23 18.33
CA HIS A 219 6.92 -12.52 18.19
C HIS A 219 6.30 -12.13 19.54
N ASP A 220 5.32 -11.25 19.51
CA ASP A 220 4.67 -10.70 20.71
C ASP A 220 3.44 -11.50 21.21
N GLY A 221 3.05 -12.52 20.46
CA GLY A 221 1.94 -13.41 20.75
C GLY A 221 1.04 -13.65 19.54
N PRO A 222 -0.21 -14.09 19.77
CA PRO A 222 -1.16 -14.41 18.70
C PRO A 222 -1.80 -13.16 18.07
N TYR A 223 -1.69 -11.99 18.71
CA TYR A 223 -2.34 -10.75 18.28
C TYR A 223 -1.62 -9.99 17.16
N GLN A 224 -0.41 -10.42 16.76
CA GLN A 224 0.32 -9.90 15.60
C GLN A 224 0.60 -8.39 15.67
N TYR A 225 0.75 -7.83 16.88
CA TYR A 225 0.97 -6.40 17.02
C TYR A 225 2.36 -6.01 16.50
N ASP A 226 3.35 -6.87 16.59
CA ASP A 226 4.65 -6.77 15.92
C ASP A 226 4.56 -6.68 14.37
N LEU A 227 3.67 -7.42 13.71
CA LEU A 227 3.40 -7.28 12.27
C LEU A 227 2.77 -5.92 11.97
N ASP A 228 1.79 -5.51 12.78
CA ASP A 228 1.19 -4.18 12.68
C ASP A 228 2.23 -3.08 12.86
N MET A 229 3.19 -3.29 13.76
CA MET A 229 4.26 -2.34 14.03
C MET A 229 5.22 -2.20 12.84
N VAL A 230 5.49 -3.25 12.07
CA VAL A 230 6.26 -3.13 10.81
C VAL A 230 5.59 -2.13 9.86
N HIS A 231 4.28 -2.27 9.65
CA HIS A 231 3.51 -1.34 8.82
C HIS A 231 3.51 0.09 9.35
N GLN A 232 3.31 0.26 10.66
CA GLN A 232 3.33 1.58 11.29
C GLN A 232 4.68 2.28 11.10
N ARG A 233 5.79 1.58 11.39
CA ARG A 233 7.14 2.16 11.26
C ARG A 233 7.45 2.53 9.82
N LEU A 234 7.07 1.68 8.88
CA LEU A 234 7.27 1.94 7.46
C LEU A 234 6.49 3.18 7.00
N VAL A 235 5.20 3.24 7.29
CA VAL A 235 4.37 4.38 6.92
C VAL A 235 4.85 5.67 7.59
N HIS A 236 5.25 5.62 8.86
CA HIS A 236 5.78 6.79 9.55
C HIS A 236 7.10 7.27 8.95
N ALA A 237 7.99 6.37 8.52
CA ALA A 237 9.22 6.75 7.82
C ALA A 237 8.90 7.51 6.53
N ILE A 238 8.02 6.95 5.68
CA ILE A 238 7.61 7.59 4.41
C ILE A 238 6.92 8.93 4.67
N ARG A 239 5.98 8.98 5.62
CA ARG A 239 5.27 10.20 5.98
C ARG A 239 6.23 11.29 6.45
N ASN A 240 7.19 10.94 7.30
CA ASN A 240 8.19 11.89 7.79
C ASN A 240 9.04 12.43 6.65
N ALA A 241 9.42 11.59 5.67
CA ALA A 241 10.16 12.03 4.49
C ALA A 241 9.36 13.03 3.65
N ILE A 242 8.09 12.74 3.37
CA ILE A 242 7.20 13.64 2.62
C ILE A 242 6.99 14.96 3.37
N THR A 243 6.69 14.89 4.67
CA THR A 243 6.46 16.08 5.51
C THR A 243 7.70 16.96 5.54
N TRP A 244 8.87 16.35 5.68
CA TRP A 244 10.14 17.06 5.70
C TRP A 244 10.45 17.74 4.35
N ALA A 245 10.21 17.07 3.23
CA ALA A 245 10.32 17.68 1.90
C ALA A 245 9.33 18.84 1.70
N GLN A 246 8.09 18.69 2.18
CA GLN A 246 7.06 19.75 2.11
C GLN A 246 7.41 20.98 2.97
N ASN A 247 8.22 20.80 4.01
CA ASN A 247 8.74 21.86 4.86
C ASN A 247 10.11 22.40 4.41
N ASN A 248 10.47 22.22 3.13
CA ASN A 248 11.75 22.66 2.58
C ASN A 248 12.97 22.12 3.35
N TYR A 249 12.89 20.86 3.80
CA TYR A 249 13.96 20.16 4.50
C TYR A 249 14.34 20.75 5.87
N GLN A 250 13.41 21.47 6.50
CA GLN A 250 13.51 21.97 7.88
C GLN A 250 12.92 21.01 8.91
#